data_AF-A0A4S2HDP6-F1
#
_entry.id   AF-A0A4S2HDP6-F1
#
_cell.length_a   1.000
_cell.length_b   1.000
_cell.length_c   1.000
_cell.angle_alpha   90.00
_cell.angle_beta   90.00
_cell.angle_gamma   90.00
#
_symmetry.space_group_name_H-M   'P 1'
#
loop_
_entity.id
_entity.type
_entity.pdbx_description
1 polymer ?
#
loop_
_entity_poly.entity_id
_entity_poly.type
_entity_poly.pdbx_seq_one_letter_code
_entity_poly.pdbx_strand_id
1 'polypeptide(L)'
;MGLVFGRVTNATFTIFLAFILSYAMLISLGLFAPDVLNALVQWAKTVETWITGTGLPARYNVWLDLFVEEGAILLLFFTVLARLIIAIIGSSFSSAIKSR
;
A
#
# COMPACT_ATOMS: atom_id res chain seq x y z
N MET A 1 -29.55 11.67 -2.81
CA MET A 1 -28.21 11.81 -3.43
C MET A 1 -27.10 12.22 -2.46
N GLY A 2 -27.35 13.05 -1.43
CA GLY A 2 -26.28 13.53 -0.52
C GLY A 2 -25.58 12.47 0.33
N LEU A 3 -26.27 11.38 0.73
CA LEU A 3 -25.69 10.33 1.59
C LEU A 3 -24.66 9.46 0.84
N VAL A 4 -24.90 9.19 -0.45
CA VAL A 4 -23.95 8.47 -1.31
C VAL A 4 -22.74 9.35 -1.59
N PHE A 5 -22.94 10.64 -1.89
CA PHE A 5 -21.87 11.61 -2.07
C PHE A 5 -20.95 11.71 -0.84
N GLY A 6 -21.52 11.80 0.37
CA GLY A 6 -20.72 11.85 1.61
C GLY A 6 -19.88 10.59 1.83
N ARG A 7 -20.42 9.40 1.53
CA ARG A 7 -19.68 8.14 1.65
C ARG A 7 -18.57 8.00 0.61
N VAL A 8 -18.85 8.41 -0.63
CA VAL A 8 -17.86 8.39 -1.72
C VAL A 8 -16.74 9.38 -1.44
N THR A 9 -17.04 10.61 -1.02
CA THR A 9 -16.03 11.61 -0.68
C THR A 9 -15.14 11.14 0.48
N ASN A 10 -15.72 10.54 1.52
CA ASN A 10 -14.95 10.01 2.65
C ASN A 10 -14.03 8.85 2.21
N ALA A 11 -14.53 7.96 1.35
CA ALA A 11 -13.71 6.88 0.79
C ALA A 11 -12.55 7.41 -0.07
N THR A 12 -12.81 8.39 -0.94
CA THR A 12 -11.77 9.03 -1.77
C THR A 12 -10.72 9.73 -0.90
N PHE A 13 -11.15 10.46 0.14
CA PHE A 13 -10.24 11.12 1.07
C PHE A 13 -9.37 10.13 1.85
N THR A 14 -9.95 9.00 2.26
CA THR A 14 -9.23 7.92 2.94
C THR A 14 -8.18 7.30 2.03
N ILE A 15 -8.50 7.07 0.75
CA ILE A 15 -7.55 6.55 -0.25
C ILE A 15 -6.40 7.54 -0.46
N PHE A 16 -6.73 8.82 -0.63
CA PHE A 16 -5.73 9.88 -0.81
C PHE A 16 -4.79 10.00 0.39
N LEU A 17 -5.33 9.99 1.61
CA LEU A 17 -4.54 10.04 2.82
C LEU A 17 -3.63 8.80 2.97
N ALA A 18 -4.14 7.61 2.63
CA ALA A 18 -3.35 6.38 2.65
C ALA A 18 -2.17 6.44 1.68
N PHE A 19 -2.36 7.06 0.51
CA PHE A 19 -1.30 7.22 -0.48
C PHE A 19 -0.18 8.14 0.03
N ILE A 20 -0.53 9.29 0.63
CA ILE A 20 0.45 10.19 1.23
C ILE A 20 1.19 9.51 2.38
N LEU A 21 0.44 8.83 3.26
CA LEU A 21 1.01 8.15 4.42
C LEU A 21 1.97 7.03 4.00
N SER A 22 1.63 6.28 2.95
CA SER A 22 2.48 5.25 2.36
C SER A 22 3.86 5.80 1.95
N TYR A 23 3.88 6.91 1.19
CA TYR A 23 5.14 7.57 0.81
C TYR A 23 5.91 8.08 2.02
N ALA A 24 5.23 8.69 2.99
CA ALA A 24 5.86 9.18 4.22
C ALA A 24 6.50 8.04 5.02
N MET A 25 5.84 6.88 5.12
CA MET A 25 6.38 5.69 5.78
C MET A 25 7.62 5.14 5.06
N LEU A 26 7.59 5.10 3.72
CA LEU A 26 8.71 4.60 2.93
C LEU A 26 9.95 5.49 3.09
N ILE A 27 9.77 6.81 3.01
CA ILE A 27 10.84 7.78 3.27
C ILE A 27 11.34 7.67 4.72
N SER A 28 10.43 7.54 5.69
CA SER A 28 10.77 7.41 7.11
C SER A 28 11.61 6.16 7.38
N LEU A 29 11.23 5.00 6.82
CA LEU A 29 12.01 3.77 6.95
C LEU A 29 13.39 3.88 6.32
N GLY A 30 13.52 4.55 5.18
CA GLY A 30 14.82 4.81 4.55
C GLY A 30 15.76 5.65 5.41
N LEU A 31 15.23 6.55 6.24
CA LEU A 31 16.04 7.43 7.11
C LEU A 31 16.34 6.79 8.48
N PHE A 32 15.37 6.11 9.08
CA PHE A 32 15.46 5.65 10.47
C PHE A 32 15.78 4.15 10.62
N ALA A 33 15.45 3.32 9.63
CA ALA A 33 15.63 1.87 9.71
C ALA A 33 16.00 1.27 8.33
N PRO A 34 17.20 1.60 7.81
CA PRO A 34 17.63 1.16 6.47
C PRO A 34 17.71 -0.37 6.35
N ASP A 35 18.02 -1.08 7.44
CA ASP A 35 18.06 -2.55 7.45
C ASP A 35 16.67 -3.16 7.22
N VAL A 36 15.62 -2.55 7.80
CA VAL A 36 14.23 -2.97 7.59
C VAL A 36 13.81 -2.70 6.15
N LEU A 37 14.14 -1.52 5.62
CA LEU A 37 13.85 -1.20 4.22
C LEU A 37 14.54 -2.18 3.27
N ASN A 38 15.80 -2.52 3.52
CA ASN A 38 16.55 -3.47 2.71
C ASN A 38 15.92 -4.88 2.75
N ALA A 39 15.52 -5.35 3.94
CA ALA A 39 14.81 -6.61 4.08
C ALA A 39 13.47 -6.62 3.30
N LEU A 40 12.73 -5.51 3.31
CA LEU A 40 11.50 -5.37 2.54
C LEU A 40 11.75 -5.35 1.03
N VAL A 41 12.81 -4.68 0.57
CA VAL A 41 13.23 -4.69 -0.84
C VAL A 41 13.60 -6.10 -1.29
N GLN A 42 14.35 -6.85 -0.49
CA GLN A 42 14.65 -8.25 -0.77
C GLN A 42 13.40 -9.14 -0.82
N TRP A 43 12.43 -8.85 0.05
CA TRP A 43 11.13 -9.50 -0.01
C TRP A 43 10.39 -9.18 -1.31
N ALA A 44 10.37 -7.92 -1.73
CA ALA A 44 9.75 -7.50 -2.99
C ALA A 44 10.39 -8.22 -4.20
N LYS A 45 11.72 -8.30 -4.26
CA LYS A 45 12.45 -9.08 -5.27
C LYS A 45 12.05 -10.56 -5.30
N THR A 46 11.87 -11.15 -4.10
CA THR A 46 11.46 -12.55 -3.98
C THR A 46 10.05 -12.76 -4.53
N VAL A 47 9.14 -11.83 -4.23
CA VAL A 47 7.75 -11.85 -4.73
C VAL A 47 7.72 -11.64 -6.25
N GLU A 48 8.48 -10.69 -6.78
CA GLU A 48 8.63 -10.47 -8.22
C GLU A 48 9.11 -11.74 -8.92
N THR A 49 10.22 -12.32 -8.44
CA THR A 49 10.80 -13.55 -9.00
C THR A 49 9.81 -14.72 -8.95
N TRP A 50 9.01 -14.81 -7.88
CA TRP A 50 7.97 -15.83 -7.77
C TRP A 50 6.85 -15.62 -8.79
N ILE A 51 6.41 -14.39 -9.01
CA ILE A 51 5.35 -14.05 -9.97
C ILE A 51 5.84 -14.27 -11.41
N THR A 52 7.02 -13.74 -11.75
CA THR A 52 7.60 -13.84 -13.10
C THR A 52 8.10 -15.26 -13.43
N GLY A 53 8.44 -16.05 -12.41
CA GLY A 53 8.87 -17.45 -12.53
C GLY A 53 7.78 -18.46 -12.89
N THR A 54 6.50 -18.06 -12.98
CA THR A 54 5.36 -18.97 -13.22
C THR A 54 5.24 -19.52 -14.66
N GLY A 55 6.30 -19.44 -15.48
CA GLY A 55 6.33 -20.02 -16.83
C GLY A 55 5.34 -19.35 -17.80
N LEU A 56 5.01 -18.08 -17.56
CA LEU A 56 4.07 -17.34 -18.38
C LEU A 56 4.63 -17.13 -19.80
N PRO A 57 3.78 -17.15 -20.84
CA PRO A 57 4.22 -16.92 -22.21
C PRO A 57 4.95 -15.58 -22.34
N ALA A 58 6.05 -15.53 -23.10
CA ALA A 58 6.94 -14.36 -23.19
C ALA A 58 6.22 -13.02 -23.46
N ARG A 59 5.11 -13.04 -24.19
CA ARG A 59 4.25 -11.86 -24.42
C ARG A 59 3.68 -11.23 -23.15
N TYR A 60 3.40 -12.02 -22.11
CA TYR A 60 2.89 -11.56 -20.82
C TYR A 60 4.02 -11.17 -19.87
N ASN A 61 5.18 -11.82 -19.98
CA ASN A 61 6.34 -11.48 -19.17
C ASN A 61 6.80 -10.04 -19.38
N VAL A 62 6.79 -9.52 -20.61
CA VAL A 62 7.16 -8.11 -20.86
C VAL A 62 6.26 -7.13 -20.13
N TRP A 63 4.95 -7.40 -20.06
CA TRP A 63 4.02 -6.56 -19.32
C TRP A 63 4.18 -6.74 -17.81
N LEU A 64 4.43 -7.96 -17.34
CA LEU A 64 4.69 -8.22 -15.94
C LEU A 64 5.96 -7.53 -15.46
N ASP A 65 7.05 -7.59 -16.21
CA ASP A 65 8.31 -6.92 -15.90
C ASP A 65 8.12 -5.39 -15.79
N LEU A 66 7.26 -4.82 -16.64
CA LEU A 66 6.92 -3.39 -16.64
C LEU A 66 6.02 -2.96 -15.46
N PHE A 67 5.10 -3.81 -15.03
CA PHE A 67 4.13 -3.49 -13.97
C PHE A 67 4.55 -3.98 -12.58
N VAL A 68 5.41 -5.00 -12.52
CA VAL A 68 5.90 -5.64 -11.30
C VAL A 68 7.34 -5.18 -11.07
N GLU A 69 7.55 -3.86 -11.09
CA GLU A 69 8.80 -3.25 -10.65
C GLU A 69 8.91 -3.33 -9.12
N GLU A 70 10.10 -3.65 -8.59
CA GLU A 70 10.36 -3.76 -7.15
C GLU A 70 9.79 -2.59 -6.33
N GLY A 71 9.95 -1.37 -6.85
CA GLY A 71 9.44 -0.15 -6.22
C GLY A 71 7.92 -0.08 -6.18
N ALA A 72 7.23 -0.56 -7.23
CA ALA A 72 5.78 -0.60 -7.28
C ALA A 72 5.21 -1.61 -6.27
N ILE A 73 5.84 -2.78 -6.13
CA ILE A 73 5.44 -3.80 -5.14
C ILE A 73 5.57 -3.25 -3.71
N LEU A 74 6.68 -2.57 -3.40
CA LEU A 74 6.88 -1.93 -2.10
C LEU A 74 5.84 -0.83 -1.84
N LEU A 75 5.61 0.04 -2.82
CA LEU A 75 4.60 1.11 -2.69
C LEU A 75 3.19 0.52 -2.48
N LEU A 76 2.83 -0.54 -3.20
CA LEU A 76 1.57 -1.24 -2.98
C LEU A 76 1.48 -1.82 -1.57
N PHE A 77 2.54 -2.46 -1.09
CA PHE A 77 2.62 -2.99 0.27
C PHE A 77 2.42 -1.89 1.33
N PHE A 78 3.16 -0.79 1.25
CA PHE A 78 3.01 0.34 2.17
C PHE A 78 1.63 1.00 2.07
N THR A 79 1.05 1.03 0.88
CA THR A 79 -0.30 1.59 0.68
C THR A 79 -1.36 0.73 1.36
N VAL A 80 -1.24 -0.60 1.27
CA VAL A 80 -2.14 -1.51 1.99
C VAL A 80 -1.95 -1.38 3.51
N LEU A 81 -0.71 -1.30 4.00
CA LEU A 81 -0.43 -1.06 5.42
C LEU A 81 -1.01 0.26 5.90
N ALA A 82 -0.81 1.35 5.16
CA ALA A 82 -1.36 2.66 5.47
C ALA A 82 -2.89 2.61 5.57
N ARG A 83 -3.55 1.87 4.68
CA ARG A 83 -5.01 1.64 4.74
C ARG A 83 -5.43 0.89 6.01
N LEU A 84 -4.68 -0.13 6.41
CA LEU A 84 -4.95 -0.87 7.65
C LEU A 84 -4.79 0.03 8.87
N ILE A 85 -3.73 0.84 8.92
CA ILE A 85 -3.49 1.81 9.99
C ILE A 85 -4.65 2.80 10.07
N ILE A 86 -5.05 3.39 8.93
CA ILE A 86 -6.17 4.34 8.89
C ILE A 86 -7.49 3.67 9.29
N ALA A 87 -7.73 2.42 8.89
CA ALA A 87 -8.93 1.68 9.30
C ALA A 87 -8.96 1.40 10.81
N ILE A 88 -7.83 1.04 11.41
CA ILE A 88 -7.71 0.81 12.86
C ILE A 88 -7.93 2.11 13.63
N ILE A 89 -7.28 3.20 13.20
CA ILE A 89 -7.44 4.51 13.84
C ILE A 89 -8.89 4.99 13.65
N GLY A 90 -9.43 4.93 12.44
CA GLY A 90 -10.79 5.36 12.12
C GLY A 90 -11.86 4.57 12.88
N SER A 91 -11.70 3.25 13.01
CA SER A 91 -12.63 2.41 13.81
C SER A 91 -12.54 2.71 15.30
N SER A 92 -11.33 2.96 15.82
CA SER A 92 -11.13 3.36 17.22
C SER A 92 -11.77 4.71 17.53
N PHE A 93 -11.57 5.70 16.65
CA PHE A 93 -12.22 7.03 16.77
C PHE A 93 -13.74 6.95 16.64
N SER A 94 -14.26 6.17 15.68
CA SER A 94 -15.71 5.97 15.52
C SER A 94 -16.32 5.29 16.74
N SER A 95 -15.62 4.32 17.34
CA SER A 95 -16.05 3.65 18.57
C SER A 95 -16.03 4.59 19.77
N ALA A 96 -15.00 5.43 19.89
CA ALA A 96 -14.89 6.43 20.97
C ALA A 96 -16.00 7.49 20.89
N ILE A 97 -16.31 7.99 19.69
CA ILE A 97 -17.37 9.00 19.46
C ILE A 97 -18.76 8.41 19.70
N LYS A 98 -18.99 7.13 19.35
CA LYS A 98 -20.27 6.44 19.61
C LYS A 98 -20.51 6.11 21.08
N SER A 99 -19.46 6.14 21.93
CA SER A 99 -19.57 5.89 23.37
C SER A 99 -19.96 7.12 24.21
N ARG A 100 -20.09 8.30 23.59
CA ARG A 100 -20.70 9.51 24.18
C ARG A 100 -22.10 9.72 23.62
#